data_AF-A0A7V0JE95-F1
#
_entry.id   AF-A0A7V0JE95-F1
#
_cell.length_a   1.000
_cell.length_b   1.000
_cell.length_c   1.000
_cell.angle_alpha   90.00
_cell.angle_beta   90.00
_cell.angle_gamma   90.00
#
_symmetry.space_group_name_H-M   'P 1'
#
loop_
_entity.id
_entity.type
_entity.pdbx_description
1 polymer ?
#
loop_
_entity_poly.entity_id
_entity_poly.type
_entity_poly.pdbx_seq_one_letter_code
_entity_poly.pdbx_strand_id
1 'polypeptide(L)'
;MISWYEYRQLTEREEIMETDANKLIALYKKMLDIAAKEQKEIAGNNLDKIERYCSLKIDIIREIDEINNGESLICCSEKNDELESLIKQIIIINKANAEALSKKRNEIMSELSTVRRRKTAFRAYETCA
;
A
#
# COMPACT_ATOMS: atom_id res chain seq x y z
N MET A 1 -16.00 -6.78 44.08
CA MET A 1 -16.13 -5.31 44.04
C MET A 1 -14.78 -4.79 43.62
N ILE A 2 -14.67 -4.15 42.46
CA ILE A 2 -13.38 -3.68 41.91
C ILE A 2 -13.02 -2.40 42.66
N SER A 3 -11.73 -2.21 43.01
CA SER A 3 -11.26 -0.98 43.66
C SER A 3 -11.45 0.22 42.72
N TRP A 4 -11.67 1.43 43.26
CA TRP A 4 -11.75 2.65 42.44
C TRP A 4 -10.48 2.87 41.59
N TYR A 5 -9.32 2.45 42.11
CA TYR A 5 -8.04 2.49 41.38
C TYR A 5 -8.03 1.51 40.20
N GLU A 6 -8.53 0.28 40.39
CA GLU A 6 -8.63 -0.72 39.33
C GLU A 6 -9.65 -0.31 38.26
N TYR A 7 -10.79 0.27 38.66
CA TYR A 7 -11.78 0.82 37.73
C TYR A 7 -11.21 1.96 36.87
N ARG A 8 -10.42 2.85 37.48
CA ARG A 8 -9.74 3.94 36.77
C ARG A 8 -8.70 3.42 35.76
N GLN A 9 -7.92 2.41 36.13
CA GLN A 9 -6.97 1.80 35.19
C GLN A 9 -7.65 1.10 34.02
N LEU A 10 -8.80 0.46 34.25
CA LEU A 10 -9.58 -0.19 33.17
C LEU A 10 -10.13 0.84 32.19
N THR A 11 -10.71 1.93 32.69
CA THR A 11 -11.25 3.02 31.86
C THR A 11 -10.16 3.74 31.08
N GLU A 12 -9.01 4.05 31.69
CA GLU A 12 -7.86 4.64 30.98
C GLU A 12 -7.32 3.70 29.88
N ARG A 13 -7.31 2.38 30.10
CA ARG A 13 -6.94 1.39 29.07
C ARG A 13 -7.96 1.33 27.93
N GLU A 14 -9.25 1.31 28.24
CA GLU A 14 -10.32 1.32 27.24
C GLU A 14 -10.25 2.57 26.35
N GLU A 15 -10.02 3.76 26.92
CA GLU A 15 -9.87 5.02 26.17
C GLU A 15 -8.64 5.01 25.24
N ILE A 16 -7.49 4.50 25.72
CA ILE A 16 -6.27 4.37 24.90
C ILE A 16 -6.53 3.40 23.73
N MET A 17 -7.13 2.24 24.00
CA MET A 17 -7.46 1.24 22.99
C MET A 17 -8.45 1.77 21.95
N GLU A 18 -9.46 2.53 22.37
CA GLU A 18 -10.43 3.13 21.45
C GLU A 18 -9.76 4.15 20.52
N THR A 19 -8.84 4.94 21.08
CA THR A 19 -8.08 5.95 20.37
C THR A 19 -7.17 5.32 19.31
N ASP A 20 -6.50 4.22 19.63
CA ASP A 20 -5.59 3.54 18.70
C ASP A 20 -6.33 2.80 17.58
N ALA A 21 -7.49 2.21 17.87
CA ALA A 21 -8.35 1.63 16.83
C ALA A 21 -8.83 2.70 15.83
N ASN A 22 -9.23 3.88 16.30
CA ASN A 22 -9.64 5.00 15.44
C ASN A 22 -8.47 5.50 14.56
N LYS A 23 -7.25 5.58 15.11
CA LYS A 23 -6.04 5.92 14.34
C LYS A 23 -5.77 4.90 13.25
N LEU A 24 -5.83 3.60 13.56
CA LEU A 24 -5.64 2.53 12.57
C LEU A 24 -6.65 2.63 11.43
N ILE A 25 -7.93 2.81 11.74
CA ILE A 25 -8.98 2.99 10.72
C ILE A 25 -8.65 4.20 9.82
N ALA A 26 -8.21 5.32 10.40
CA ALA A 26 -7.83 6.50 9.63
C ALA A 26 -6.63 6.24 8.72
N LEU A 27 -5.60 5.52 9.20
CA LEU A 27 -4.42 5.15 8.42
C LEU A 27 -4.77 4.21 7.25
N TYR A 28 -5.60 3.19 7.48
CA TYR A 28 -6.05 2.30 6.41
C TYR A 28 -6.93 3.02 5.39
N LYS A 29 -7.82 3.93 5.80
CA LYS A 29 -8.58 4.78 4.86
C LYS A 29 -7.66 5.65 4.01
N LYS A 30 -6.63 6.25 4.61
CA LYS A 30 -5.61 7.03 3.90
C LYS A 30 -4.83 6.16 2.90
N MET A 31 -4.45 4.95 3.30
CA MET A 31 -3.75 3.99 2.43
C MET A 31 -4.62 3.57 1.24
N LEU A 32 -5.91 3.34 1.46
CA LEU A 32 -6.88 2.99 0.42
C LEU A 32 -7.00 4.12 -0.62
N ASP A 33 -7.16 5.36 -0.18
CA ASP A 33 -7.20 6.54 -1.07
C ASP A 33 -5.90 6.68 -1.89
N ILE A 34 -4.74 6.51 -1.24
CA ILE A 34 -3.44 6.56 -1.94
C ILE A 34 -3.31 5.42 -2.97
N ALA A 35 -3.74 4.20 -2.63
CA ALA A 35 -3.69 3.07 -3.56
C ALA A 35 -4.59 3.31 -4.79
N ALA A 36 -5.78 3.91 -4.59
CA ALA A 36 -6.67 4.29 -5.68
C ALA A 36 -6.10 5.43 -6.54
N LYS A 37 -5.42 6.42 -5.93
CA LYS A 37 -4.71 7.48 -6.66
C LYS A 37 -3.54 6.93 -7.47
N GLU A 38 -2.74 6.04 -6.87
CA GLU A 38 -1.66 5.34 -7.55
C GLU A 38 -2.17 4.56 -8.77
N GLN A 39 -3.29 3.85 -8.64
CA GLN A 39 -3.92 3.12 -9.75
C GLN A 39 -4.20 4.03 -10.95
N LYS A 40 -4.71 5.24 -10.71
CA LYS A 40 -4.96 6.24 -11.77
C LYS A 40 -3.66 6.70 -12.42
N GLU A 41 -2.61 6.93 -11.64
CA GLU A 41 -1.32 7.37 -12.18
C GLU A 41 -0.56 6.25 -12.91
N ILE A 42 -0.74 4.98 -12.54
CA ILE A 42 -0.25 3.82 -13.29
C ILE A 42 -0.90 3.79 -14.68
N ALA A 43 -2.21 4.01 -14.76
CA ALA A 43 -2.89 4.11 -16.06
C ALA A 43 -2.38 5.30 -16.89
N GLY A 44 -1.98 6.39 -16.24
CA GLY A 44 -1.37 7.57 -16.85
C GLY A 44 0.14 7.46 -17.13
N ASN A 45 0.80 6.37 -16.73
CA ASN A 45 2.27 6.20 -16.76
C ASN A 45 3.07 7.34 -16.08
N ASN A 46 2.51 7.95 -15.03
CA ASN A 46 3.15 9.06 -14.33
C ASN A 46 4.10 8.54 -13.24
N LEU A 47 5.31 8.13 -13.63
CA LEU A 47 6.31 7.48 -12.75
C LEU A 47 6.61 8.29 -11.47
N ASP A 48 6.82 9.59 -11.57
CA ASP A 48 7.15 10.45 -10.42
C ASP A 48 6.04 10.41 -9.34
N LYS A 49 4.78 10.39 -9.77
CA LYS A 49 3.65 10.30 -8.86
C LYS A 49 3.48 8.91 -8.28
N ILE A 50 3.74 7.86 -9.08
CA ILE A 50 3.71 6.46 -8.61
C ILE A 50 4.75 6.28 -7.50
N GLU A 51 5.99 6.75 -7.70
CA GLU A 51 7.06 6.69 -6.70
C GLU A 51 6.69 7.45 -5.42
N ARG A 52 6.12 8.66 -5.57
CA ARG A 52 5.62 9.44 -4.43
C ARG A 52 4.55 8.68 -3.65
N TYR A 53 3.59 8.04 -4.32
CA TYR A 53 2.54 7.26 -3.65
C TYR A 53 3.07 5.99 -2.99
N CYS A 54 4.04 5.30 -3.61
CA CYS A 54 4.74 4.18 -2.96
C CYS A 54 5.42 4.62 -1.66
N SER A 55 6.11 5.76 -1.68
CA SER A 55 6.78 6.31 -0.48
C SER A 55 5.77 6.62 0.63
N LEU A 56 4.66 7.30 0.30
CA LEU A 56 3.60 7.58 1.26
C LEU A 56 2.96 6.32 1.85
N LYS A 57 2.82 5.24 1.07
CA LYS A 57 2.33 3.95 1.59
C LYS A 57 3.32 3.31 2.55
N ILE A 58 4.63 3.42 2.31
CA ILE A 58 5.67 2.92 3.23
C ILE A 58 5.60 3.66 4.57
N ASP A 59 5.44 4.99 4.54
CA ASP A 59 5.31 5.79 5.77
C ASP A 59 4.06 5.38 6.57
N ILE A 60 2.93 5.17 5.90
CA ILE A 60 1.70 4.68 6.56
C ILE A 60 1.89 3.28 7.16
N ILE A 61 2.58 2.37 6.48
CA ILE A 61 2.86 1.03 7.02
C ILE A 61 3.69 1.15 8.29
N ARG A 62 4.70 2.02 8.33
CA ARG A 62 5.50 2.26 9.55
C ARG A 62 4.63 2.77 10.70
N GLU A 63 3.75 3.75 10.43
CA GLU A 63 2.82 4.27 11.44
C GLU A 63 1.87 3.17 11.96
N ILE A 64 1.41 2.26 11.09
CA ILE A 64 0.58 1.11 11.48
C ILE A 64 1.38 0.13 12.35
N ASP A 65 2.61 -0.20 11.97
CA ASP A 65 3.47 -1.12 12.72
C ASP A 65 3.81 -0.57 14.11
N GLU A 66 4.02 0.74 14.24
CA GLU A 66 4.22 1.41 15.53
C GLU A 66 3.02 1.26 16.46
N ILE A 67 1.79 1.36 15.93
CA ILE A 67 0.57 1.16 16.72
C ILE A 67 0.39 -0.31 17.10
N ASN A 68 0.66 -1.25 16.19
CA ASN A 68 0.48 -2.68 16.45
C ASN A 68 1.52 -3.29 17.40
N ASN A 69 2.72 -2.72 17.49
CA ASN A 69 3.77 -3.16 18.43
C ASN A 69 3.51 -2.72 19.88
N GLY A 70 2.54 -1.83 20.12
CA GLY A 70 1.99 -1.55 21.45
C GLY A 70 0.92 -2.59 21.81
N GLU A 71 1.29 -3.60 22.58
CA GLU A 71 0.50 -4.80 22.87
C GLU A 71 -1.02 -4.59 23.07
N SER A 72 -1.80 -5.43 22.38
CA SER A 72 -3.19 -5.83 22.67
C SER A 72 -4.33 -4.94 22.15
N LEU A 73 -4.55 -4.95 20.83
CA LEU A 73 -5.85 -4.59 20.26
C LEU A 73 -6.85 -5.75 20.40
N ILE A 74 -7.47 -5.88 21.58
CA ILE A 74 -8.78 -6.54 21.68
C ILE A 74 -9.81 -5.49 21.27
N CYS A 75 -10.09 -5.39 19.97
CA CYS A 75 -11.04 -4.40 19.45
C CYS A 75 -12.49 -4.90 19.57
N CYS A 76 -13.43 -3.96 19.75
CA CYS A 76 -14.86 -4.19 19.57
C CYS A 76 -15.12 -4.75 18.16
N SER A 77 -16.08 -5.69 18.03
CA SER A 77 -16.33 -6.42 16.78
C SER A 77 -16.54 -5.52 15.55
N GLU A 78 -17.23 -4.39 15.71
CA GLU A 78 -17.53 -3.48 14.59
C GLU A 78 -16.29 -2.81 13.98
N LYS A 79 -15.35 -2.35 14.81
CA LYS A 79 -14.11 -1.71 14.34
C LYS A 79 -13.17 -2.74 13.68
N ASN A 80 -13.20 -3.99 14.16
CA ASN A 80 -12.50 -5.10 13.52
C ASN A 80 -13.07 -5.39 12.13
N ASP A 81 -14.40 -5.40 11.97
CA ASP A 81 -15.04 -5.64 10.67
C ASP A 81 -14.71 -4.53 9.65
N GLU A 82 -14.70 -3.26 10.10
CA GLU A 82 -14.30 -2.13 9.26
C GLU A 82 -12.83 -2.25 8.82
N LEU A 83 -11.92 -2.54 9.76
CA LEU A 83 -10.51 -2.76 9.47
C LEU A 83 -10.29 -3.90 8.49
N GLU A 84 -10.95 -5.05 8.69
CA GLU A 84 -10.85 -6.20 7.80
C GLU A 84 -11.34 -5.85 6.39
N SER A 85 -12.45 -5.12 6.29
CA SER A 85 -12.99 -4.64 5.01
C SER A 85 -12.00 -3.71 4.29
N LEU A 86 -11.41 -2.75 4.99
CA LEU A 86 -10.41 -1.84 4.43
C LEU A 86 -9.17 -2.59 3.95
N ILE A 87 -8.64 -3.51 4.76
CA ILE A 87 -7.48 -4.34 4.41
C ILE A 87 -7.76 -5.15 3.14
N LYS A 88 -8.93 -5.80 3.04
CA LYS A 88 -9.32 -6.55 1.84
C LYS A 88 -9.36 -5.67 0.60
N GLN A 89 -9.94 -4.48 0.68
CA GLN A 89 -10.00 -3.54 -0.45
C GLN A 89 -8.60 -3.08 -0.89
N ILE A 90 -7.72 -2.76 0.07
CA ILE A 90 -6.33 -2.37 -0.20
C ILE A 90 -5.57 -3.50 -0.89
N ILE A 91 -5.73 -4.75 -0.45
CA ILE A 91 -5.10 -5.92 -1.09
C ILE A 91 -5.54 -6.05 -2.54
N ILE A 92 -6.85 -5.92 -2.82
CA ILE A 92 -7.39 -6.02 -4.18
C ILE A 92 -6.78 -4.95 -5.09
N ILE A 93 -6.77 -3.69 -4.66
CA ILE A 93 -6.24 -2.57 -5.46
C ILE A 93 -4.73 -2.72 -5.68
N ASN A 94 -3.96 -3.02 -4.63
CA ASN A 94 -2.52 -3.18 -4.76
C ASN A 94 -2.16 -4.36 -5.67
N LYS A 95 -2.94 -5.45 -5.65
CA LYS A 95 -2.76 -6.56 -6.59
C LYS A 95 -2.98 -6.11 -8.03
N ALA A 96 -4.07 -5.38 -8.29
CA ALA A 96 -4.33 -4.82 -9.62
C ALA A 96 -3.23 -3.85 -10.08
N ASN A 97 -2.71 -3.00 -9.17
CA ASN A 97 -1.61 -2.08 -9.45
C ASN A 97 -0.32 -2.82 -9.80
N ALA A 98 0.02 -3.88 -9.06
CA ALA A 98 1.19 -4.70 -9.32
C ALA A 98 1.09 -5.43 -10.67
N GLU A 99 -0.08 -5.96 -11.01
CA GLU A 99 -0.34 -6.58 -12.31
C GLU A 99 -0.19 -5.58 -13.46
N ALA A 100 -0.74 -4.37 -13.31
CA ALA A 100 -0.62 -3.30 -14.31
C ALA A 100 0.84 -2.86 -14.53
N LEU A 101 1.60 -2.67 -13.46
CA LEU A 101 3.03 -2.35 -13.53
C LEU A 101 3.85 -3.48 -14.17
N SER A 102 3.54 -4.73 -13.84
CA SER A 102 4.19 -5.90 -14.45
C SER A 102 3.94 -5.95 -15.97
N LYS A 103 2.70 -5.69 -16.40
CA LYS A 103 2.35 -5.59 -17.82
C LYS A 103 3.15 -4.49 -18.52
N LYS A 104 3.22 -3.29 -17.93
CA LYS A 104 4.01 -2.16 -18.46
C LYS A 104 5.49 -2.48 -18.58
N ARG A 105 6.08 -3.10 -17.56
CA ARG A 105 7.47 -3.57 -17.60
C ARG A 105 7.67 -4.54 -18.77
N ASN A 106 6.75 -5.48 -18.97
CA ASN A 106 6.86 -6.47 -20.06
C ASN A 106 6.76 -5.80 -21.44
N GLU A 107 5.90 -4.80 -21.61
CA GLU A 107 5.81 -3.98 -22.83
C GLU A 107 7.16 -3.30 -23.13
N ILE A 108 7.72 -2.58 -22.16
CA ILE A 108 9.03 -1.91 -22.28
C ILE A 108 10.15 -2.91 -22.62
N MET A 109 10.18 -4.06 -21.96
CA MET A 109 11.19 -5.09 -22.22
C MET A 109 11.07 -5.67 -23.63
N SER A 110 9.85 -5.83 -24.14
CA SER A 110 9.59 -6.25 -25.52
C SER A 110 10.11 -5.21 -26.52
N GLU A 111 9.84 -3.93 -26.29
CA GLU A 111 10.34 -2.82 -27.11
C GLU A 111 11.87 -2.80 -27.14
N LEU A 112 12.52 -2.88 -25.97
CA LEU A 112 13.97 -2.92 -25.84
C LEU A 112 14.58 -4.13 -26.59
N SER A 113 13.95 -5.30 -26.50
CA SER A 113 14.40 -6.49 -27.24
C SER A 113 14.34 -6.28 -28.76
N THR A 114 13.33 -5.55 -29.23
CA THR A 114 13.13 -5.25 -30.66
C THR A 114 14.16 -4.25 -31.15
N VAL A 115 14.44 -3.20 -30.38
CA VAL A 115 15.50 -2.23 -30.68
C VAL A 115 16.87 -2.90 -30.75
N ARG A 116 17.19 -3.79 -29.80
CA ARG A 116 18.44 -4.56 -29.81
C ARG A 116 18.58 -5.42 -31.08
N ARG A 117 17.52 -6.14 -31.46
CA ARG A 117 17.52 -6.95 -32.70
C ARG A 117 17.74 -6.09 -33.94
N ARG A 118 17.08 -4.93 -34.03
CA ARG A 118 17.26 -3.99 -35.15
C ARG A 118 18.70 -3.44 -35.21
N LYS A 119 19.29 -3.10 -34.06
CA LYS A 119 20.70 -2.68 -33.99
C LYS A 119 21.65 -3.76 -34.49
N THR A 120 21.42 -5.03 -34.14
CA THR A 120 22.24 -6.15 -34.64
C THR A 120 22.08 -6.33 -36.14
N ALA A 121 20.85 -6.28 -36.67
CA ALA A 121 20.59 -6.38 -38.11
C ALA A 121 21.25 -5.24 -38.90
N PHE A 122 21.21 -4.02 -38.37
CA PHE A 122 21.86 -2.86 -38.98
C PHE A 122 23.39 -3.02 -39.04
N ARG A 123 24.02 -3.45 -37.94
CA ARG A 123 25.46 -3.74 -37.93
C ARG A 123 25.85 -4.82 -38.94
N ALA A 124 25.05 -5.87 -39.07
CA ALA A 124 25.30 -6.92 -40.05
C ALA A 124 25.22 -6.39 -41.49
N TYR A 125 24.31 -5.45 -41.77
CA TYR A 125 24.23 -4.78 -43.06
C TYR A 125 25.47 -3.92 -43.36
N GLU A 126 25.91 -3.10 -42.40
CA GLU A 126 27.13 -2.28 -42.56
C GLU A 126 28.41 -3.10 -42.79
N THR A 127 28.51 -4.30 -42.21
CA THR A 127 29.68 -5.18 -42.42
C THR A 127 29.68 -5.93 -43.75
N CYS A 128 28.52 -6.00 -44.42
CA CYS A 128 28.36 -6.68 -45.71
C CYS A 128 28.35 -5.73 -46.91
N ALA A 129 28.27 -4.41 -46.65
CA ALA A 129 28.40 -3.33 -47.63
C ALA A 129 29.86 -2.88 -47.74
#